data_AF-A0A1C3NWZ5-F1
#
_entry.id   AF-A0A1C3NWZ5-F1
#
_cell.length_a   1.000
_cell.length_b   1.000
_cell.length_c   1.000
_cell.angle_alpha   90.00
_cell.angle_beta   90.00
_cell.angle_gamma   90.00
#
_symmetry.space_group_name_H-M   'P 1'
#
loop_
_entity.id
_entity.type
_entity.pdbx_description
1 polymer ?
#
loop_
_entity_poly.entity_id
_entity_poly.type
_entity_poly.pdbx_seq_one_letter_code
_entity_poly.pdbx_strand_id
1 'polypeptide(L)'
;MSVTTMKIQAEVRDSLARVAADDFDGVTLSEAVARLVAEHQEARLRRQISAAYARLREDADGWSAYVSELDEWDGVTADTGEGS
;
A
#
# COMPACT_ATOMS: atom_id res chain seq x y z
N MET A 1 -17.82 -4.21 18.18
CA MET A 1 -16.47 -4.82 18.09
C MET A 1 -16.21 -5.59 19.37
N SER A 2 -15.57 -6.77 19.28
CA SER A 2 -15.13 -7.53 20.46
C SER A 2 -13.72 -7.11 20.83
N VAL A 3 -13.47 -6.87 22.12
CA VAL A 3 -12.13 -6.56 22.63
C VAL A 3 -11.45 -7.87 23.01
N THR A 4 -10.20 -8.03 22.59
CA THR A 4 -9.37 -9.18 22.94
C THR A 4 -8.05 -8.71 23.53
N THR A 5 -7.35 -9.60 24.21
CA THR A 5 -6.07 -9.28 24.86
C THR A 5 -5.00 -10.21 24.32
N MET A 6 -3.82 -9.66 24.05
CA MET A 6 -2.63 -10.43 23.68
C MET A 6 -1.52 -10.23 24.71
N LYS A 7 -0.71 -11.27 24.94
CA LYS A 7 0.50 -11.16 25.75
C LYS A 7 1.66 -10.75 24.86
N ILE A 8 2.37 -9.70 25.26
CA ILE A 8 3.58 -9.20 24.62
C ILE A 8 4.62 -8.86 25.68
N GLN A 9 5.88 -8.77 25.26
CA GLN A 9 6.94 -8.28 26.15
C GLN A 9 6.68 -6.82 26.52
N ALA A 10 7.05 -6.43 27.75
CA ALA A 10 6.84 -5.05 28.23
C ALA A 10 7.53 -4.02 27.33
N GLU A 11 8.74 -4.32 26.87
CA GLU A 11 9.52 -3.46 25.97
C GLU A 11 8.82 -3.21 24.62
N VAL A 12 8.10 -4.22 24.11
CA VAL A 12 7.30 -4.10 22.88
C VAL A 12 6.09 -3.20 23.13
N ARG A 13 5.37 -3.39 24.24
CA ARG A 13 4.26 -2.52 24.64
C ARG A 13 4.72 -1.06 24.76
N ASP A 14 5.86 -0.82 25.38
CA ASP A 14 6.40 0.52 25.62
C ASP A 14 6.88 1.19 24.33
N SER A 15 7.36 0.38 23.38
CA SER A 15 7.67 0.86 22.03
C SER A 15 6.40 1.22 21.26
N LEU A 16 5.35 0.39 21.33
CA LEU A 16 4.04 0.72 20.74
C LEU A 16 3.41 1.97 21.36
N ALA A 17 3.60 2.18 22.67
CA ALA A 17 3.09 3.37 23.35
C ALA A 17 3.79 4.64 22.87
N ARG A 18 5.10 4.58 22.62
CA ARG A 18 5.86 5.68 22.02
C ARG A 18 5.40 5.97 20.60
N VAL A 19 5.27 4.94 19.76
CA VAL A 19 4.72 5.10 18.39
C VAL A 19 3.34 5.75 18.42
N ALA A 20 2.46 5.31 19.33
CA ALA A 20 1.14 5.92 19.46
C ALA A 20 1.19 7.40 19.85
N ALA A 21 2.12 7.79 20.72
CA ALA A 21 2.31 9.16 21.17
C ALA A 21 2.99 10.05 20.11
N ASP A 22 4.07 9.56 19.52
CA ASP A 22 5.00 10.35 18.70
C ASP A 22 4.57 10.37 17.23
N ASP A 23 4.11 9.22 16.69
CA ASP A 23 3.85 9.04 15.25
C ASP A 23 2.36 9.13 14.89
N PHE A 24 1.47 8.93 15.88
CA PHE A 24 0.02 8.89 15.67
C PHE A 24 -0.76 9.85 16.57
N ASP A 25 -0.17 10.98 16.96
CA ASP A 25 -0.85 12.08 17.67
C ASP A 25 -1.52 11.66 19.00
N GLY A 26 -0.93 10.70 19.72
CA GLY A 26 -1.43 10.28 21.04
C GLY A 26 -2.68 9.38 20.99
N VAL A 27 -2.92 8.66 19.91
CA VAL A 27 -4.01 7.68 19.82
C VAL A 27 -3.86 6.54 20.83
N THR A 28 -4.93 5.76 21.01
CA THR A 28 -4.88 4.56 21.85
C THR A 28 -3.96 3.49 21.24
N LEU A 29 -3.39 2.63 22.09
CA LEU A 29 -2.60 1.46 21.65
C LEU A 29 -3.36 0.56 20.67
N SER A 30 -4.68 0.39 20.85
CA SER A 30 -5.50 -0.41 19.94
C SER A 30 -5.58 0.21 18.54
N GLU A 31 -5.72 1.54 18.48
CA GLU A 31 -5.75 2.29 17.23
C GLU A 31 -4.37 2.29 16.56
N ALA A 32 -3.30 2.51 17.31
CA ALA A 32 -1.93 2.43 16.80
C ALA A 32 -1.65 1.04 16.19
N VAL A 33 -2.05 -0.04 16.86
CA VAL A 33 -1.93 -1.40 16.33
C VAL A 33 -2.72 -1.57 15.04
N ALA A 34 -3.95 -1.04 14.97
CA ALA A 34 -4.76 -1.12 13.75
C ALA A 34 -4.09 -0.39 12.56
N ARG A 35 -3.53 0.80 12.80
CA ARG A 35 -2.81 1.57 11.77
C ARG A 35 -1.54 0.87 11.31
N LEU A 36 -0.71 0.38 12.23
CA LEU A 36 0.50 -0.38 11.90
C LEU A 36 0.19 -1.64 11.09
N VAL A 37 -0.93 -2.31 11.39
CA VAL A 37 -1.38 -3.47 10.60
C VAL A 37 -1.80 -3.05 9.19
N ALA A 38 -2.52 -1.94 9.04
CA ALA A 38 -2.90 -1.40 7.74
C ALA A 38 -1.66 -1.01 6.90
N GLU A 39 -0.72 -0.28 7.49
CA GLU A 39 0.54 0.11 6.85
C GLU A 39 1.37 -1.12 6.43
N HIS A 40 1.44 -2.14 7.28
CA HIS A 40 2.13 -3.39 6.94
C HIS A 40 1.49 -4.09 5.73
N GLN A 41 0.15 -4.11 5.66
CA GLN A 41 -0.58 -4.69 4.54
C GLN A 41 -0.35 -3.91 3.24
N GLU A 42 -0.39 -2.58 3.31
CA GLU A 42 -0.11 -1.72 2.17
C GLU A 42 1.33 -1.91 1.65
N ALA A 43 2.31 -1.89 2.56
CA ALA A 43 3.71 -2.13 2.22
C ALA A 43 3.92 -3.53 1.60
N ARG A 44 3.20 -4.55 2.10
CA ARG A 44 3.21 -5.89 1.51
C ARG A 44 2.65 -5.89 0.09
N LEU A 45 1.50 -5.26 -0.14
CA LEU A 45 0.88 -5.16 -1.46
C LEU A 45 1.81 -4.44 -2.44
N ARG A 46 2.38 -3.31 -2.03
CA ARG A 46 3.34 -2.54 -2.82
C ARG A 46 4.54 -3.39 -3.26
N ARG A 47 5.11 -4.17 -2.33
CA ARG A 47 6.21 -5.12 -2.66
C ARG A 47 5.79 -6.19 -3.67
N GLN A 48 4.57 -6.72 -3.58
CA GLN A 48 4.06 -7.71 -4.53
C GLN A 48 3.89 -7.12 -5.92
N ILE A 49 3.34 -5.91 -6.01
CA ILE A 49 3.17 -5.17 -7.28
C ILE A 49 4.54 -4.87 -7.90
N SER A 50 5.48 -4.32 -7.14
CA SER A 50 6.84 -4.06 -7.62
C SER A 50 7.53 -5.33 -8.15
N ALA A 51 7.36 -6.46 -7.46
CA ALA A 51 7.91 -7.73 -7.91
C ALA A 51 7.23 -8.25 -9.19
N ALA A 52 5.92 -8.05 -9.35
CA ALA A 52 5.20 -8.42 -10.56
C ALA A 52 5.66 -7.58 -11.77
N TYR A 53 5.80 -6.27 -11.59
CA TYR A 53 6.32 -5.38 -12.64
C TYR A 53 7.76 -5.69 -13.01
N ALA A 54 8.61 -6.03 -12.04
CA ALA A 54 9.99 -6.44 -12.32
C ALA A 54 10.04 -7.68 -13.24
N ARG A 55 9.20 -8.70 -12.97
CA ARG A 55 9.10 -9.89 -13.82
C ARG A 55 8.55 -9.57 -15.21
N LEU A 56 7.53 -8.72 -15.30
CA LEU A 56 6.97 -8.32 -16.60
C LEU A 56 7.99 -7.55 -17.44
N ARG A 57 8.84 -6.72 -16.81
CA ARG A 57 9.90 -5.97 -17.50
C ARG A 57 11.05 -6.85 -17.98
N GLU A 58 11.24 -8.01 -17.38
CA GLU A 58 12.20 -9.03 -17.84
C GLU A 58 11.64 -9.86 -19.02
N ASP A 59 10.32 -9.78 -19.29
CA ASP A 59 9.64 -10.34 -20.47
C ASP A 59 9.44 -9.24 -21.53
N ALA A 60 10.38 -9.14 -22.47
CA ALA A 60 10.42 -8.07 -23.46
C ALA A 60 9.16 -8.02 -24.36
N ASP A 61 8.59 -9.18 -24.69
CA ASP A 61 7.38 -9.27 -25.53
C ASP A 61 6.14 -8.88 -24.71
N GLY A 62 6.05 -9.33 -23.45
CA GLY A 62 4.97 -8.96 -22.53
C GLY A 62 4.96 -7.47 -22.13
N TRP A 63 6.14 -6.87 -21.94
CA TRP A 63 6.26 -5.44 -21.66
C TRP A 63 5.88 -4.57 -22.87
N SER A 64 6.24 -4.99 -24.08
CA SER A 64 5.86 -4.28 -25.31
C SER A 64 4.35 -4.28 -25.53
N ALA A 65 3.67 -5.39 -25.26
CA ALA A 65 2.22 -5.48 -25.36
C ALA A 65 1.51 -4.58 -24.33
N TYR A 66 1.97 -4.58 -23.07
CA TYR A 66 1.42 -3.72 -22.01
C TYR A 66 1.58 -2.21 -22.30
N VAL A 67 2.75 -1.80 -22.80
CA VAL A 67 3.01 -0.40 -23.19
C VAL A 67 2.15 0.00 -24.38
N SER A 68 1.97 -0.88 -25.37
CA SER A 68 1.10 -0.62 -26.52
C SER A 68 -0.36 -0.48 -26.14
N GLU A 69 -0.83 -1.25 -25.15
CA GLU A 69 -2.20 -1.13 -24.62
C GLU A 69 -2.39 0.21 -23.89
N LEU A 70 -1.43 0.63 -23.05
CA LEU A 70 -1.46 1.93 -22.37
C LEU A 70 -1.53 3.14 -23.33
N ASP A 71 -0.80 3.09 -24.44
CA ASP A 71 -0.80 4.13 -25.48
C ASP A 71 -2.17 4.25 -26.19
N GLU A 72 -2.87 3.12 -26.35
CA GLU A 72 -4.24 3.09 -26.89
C GLU A 72 -5.26 3.75 -25.95
N TRP A 73 -5.10 3.58 -24.63
CA TRP A 73 -5.96 4.23 -23.63
C TRP A 73 -5.71 5.75 -23.53
N ASP A 74 -4.47 6.22 -23.68
CA ASP A 74 -4.14 7.66 -23.72
C ASP A 74 -4.66 8.35 -24.99
N GLY A 75 -4.82 7.62 -26.10
CA GLY A 75 -5.46 8.11 -27.33
C GLY A 75 -6.96 8.37 -27.19
N VAL A 76 -7.66 7.59 -26.36
CA VAL A 76 -9.13 7.71 -26.16
C VAL A 76 -9.51 8.90 -25.28
N THR A 77 -8.65 9.29 -24.33
CA THR A 77 -8.86 10.49 -23.49
C THR A 77 -8.59 11.79 -24.24
N ALA A 78 -7.80 11.79 -25.31
CA ALA A 78 -7.58 12.96 -26.16
C ALA A 78 -8.76 13.25 -27.11
N ASP A 79 -9.53 12.24 -27.52
CA ASP A 79 -10.63 12.35 -28.49
C ASP A 79 -11.96 12.83 -27.88
N THR A 80 -12.07 12.92 -26.55
CA THR A 80 -13.31 13.37 -25.86
C THR A 80 -13.29 14.85 -25.46
N GLY A 81 -12.28 15.61 -25.88
CA GLY A 81 -12.07 17.01 -25.51
C GLY A 81 -12.49 18.09 -26.52
N GLU A 82 -12.98 17.74 -27.72
CA GLU A 82 -13.42 18.71 -28.73
C GLU A 82 -14.92 18.60 -29.03
N GLY A 83 -15.71 19.33 -28.25
CA GLY A 83 -17.16 19.45 -28.44
C GLY A 83 -17.74 20.53 -27.52
N SER A 84 -17.22 21.76 -27.61
CA SER A 84 -17.90 22.97 -27.14
C SER A 84 -18.77 23.57 -28.24
#